data_AF-A0A538CHC6-F1
#
_entry.id   AF-A0A538CHC6-F1
#
_cell.length_a   1.000
_cell.length_b   1.000
_cell.length_c   1.000
_cell.angle_alpha   90.00
_cell.angle_beta   90.00
_cell.angle_gamma   90.00
#
_symmetry.space_group_name_H-M   'P 1'
#
loop_
_entity.id
_entity.type
_entity.pdbx_description
1 polymer ?
#
loop_
_entity_poly.entity_id
_entity_poly.type
_entity_poly.pdbx_seq_one_letter_code
_entity_poly.pdbx_strand_id
1 'polypeptide(L)'
;MRCACSSSSWGIARFLRRLWRIVNEVSAEAPRDGAGDGPLARKTHQTIAKVSDDIGRRFVFNTPIAAVMELVNELAPATNDPAARQAAETVVSLIQPYAPHIAEELWERLGHERLWEQPWPVADESLLERETFELV
;
A
#
# COMPACT_ATOMS: atom_id res chain seq x y z
N MET A 1 2.35 21.52 30.33
CA MET A 1 1.22 20.58 30.18
C MET A 1 0.43 20.94 28.93
N ARG A 2 0.53 20.18 27.83
CA ARG A 2 -0.49 20.21 26.76
C ARG A 2 -0.97 18.79 26.56
N CYS A 3 -2.27 18.61 26.77
CA CYS A 3 -2.96 17.33 26.79
C CYS A 3 -2.82 16.60 25.44
N ALA A 4 -2.29 15.38 25.49
CA ALA A 4 -2.43 14.40 24.43
C ALA A 4 -3.89 13.95 24.36
N CYS A 5 -4.68 14.53 23.45
CA CYS A 5 -5.96 13.99 23.06
C CYS A 5 -5.74 13.25 21.74
N SER A 6 -5.21 12.02 21.81
CA SER A 6 -5.06 11.14 20.66
C SER A 6 -6.41 10.48 20.37
N SER A 7 -7.33 11.22 19.76
CA SER A 7 -8.52 10.61 19.17
C SER A 7 -8.10 9.81 17.94
N SER A 8 -8.34 8.50 17.98
CA SER A 8 -7.93 7.51 16.98
C SER A 8 -8.36 7.89 15.55
N SER A 9 -9.46 8.62 15.41
CA SER A 9 -10.01 9.11 14.14
C SER A 9 -9.11 10.14 13.43
N TRP A 10 -8.31 10.91 14.18
CA TRP A 10 -7.38 11.86 13.58
C TRP A 10 -6.18 11.17 12.93
N GLY A 11 -5.83 9.96 13.41
CA GLY A 11 -4.76 9.13 12.87
C GLY A 11 -5.06 8.66 11.45
N ILE A 12 -6.23 8.09 11.21
CA ILE A 12 -6.64 7.60 9.88
C ILE A 12 -6.80 8.75 8.88
N ALA A 13 -7.36 9.89 9.31
CA ALA A 13 -7.50 11.06 8.44
C ALA A 13 -6.13 11.61 7.99
N ARG A 14 -5.12 11.60 8.88
CA ARG A 14 -3.75 11.99 8.53
C ARG A 14 -3.09 10.98 7.59
N PHE A 15 -3.33 9.68 7.80
CA PHE A 15 -2.87 8.64 6.90
C PHE A 15 -3.44 8.81 5.49
N LEU A 16 -4.76 8.98 5.36
CA LEU A 16 -5.42 9.15 4.06
C LEU A 16 -4.93 10.41 3.33
N ARG A 17 -4.77 11.54 4.04
CA ARG A 17 -4.17 12.76 3.46
C ARG A 17 -2.74 12.53 2.97
N ARG A 18 -1.94 11.77 3.72
CA ARG A 18 -0.56 11.43 3.33
C ARG A 18 -0.55 10.53 2.11
N LEU A 19 -1.37 9.50 2.10
CA LEU A 19 -1.53 8.59 0.96
C LEU A 19 -1.90 9.36 -0.30
N TRP A 20 -2.88 10.26 -0.19
CA TRP A 20 -3.32 11.10 -1.30
C TRP A 20 -2.17 11.91 -1.91
N ARG A 21 -1.33 12.55 -1.07
CA ARG A 21 -0.16 13.28 -1.55
C ARG A 21 0.80 12.36 -2.31
N ILE A 22 1.16 11.22 -1.73
CA ILE A 22 2.12 10.26 -2.31
C ILE A 22 1.62 9.72 -3.65
N VAL A 23 0.33 9.35 -3.74
CA VAL A 23 -0.23 8.82 -5.01
C VAL A 23 -0.21 9.87 -6.11
N ASN A 24 -0.46 11.15 -5.80
CA ASN A 24 -0.35 12.21 -6.80
C ASN A 24 1.11 12.43 -7.26
N GLU A 25 2.08 12.35 -6.34
CA GLU A 25 3.51 12.41 -6.67
C GLU A 25 3.90 11.24 -7.59
N VAL A 26 3.55 10.00 -7.22
CA VAL A 26 3.77 8.80 -8.05
C VAL A 26 3.08 8.88 -9.41
N SER A 27 1.85 9.43 -9.47
CA SER A 27 1.15 9.60 -10.74
C SER A 27 1.86 10.55 -11.69
N ALA A 28 2.54 11.57 -11.15
CA ALA A 28 3.29 12.55 -11.93
C ALA A 28 4.72 12.08 -12.30
N GLU A 29 5.39 11.34 -11.41
CA GLU A 29 6.83 11.07 -11.50
C GLU A 29 7.15 9.64 -11.98
N ALA A 30 6.34 8.64 -11.60
CA ALA A 30 6.68 7.25 -11.84
C ALA A 30 6.28 6.78 -13.26
N PRO A 31 7.13 5.98 -13.93
CA PRO A 31 6.78 5.35 -15.20
C PRO A 31 5.54 4.47 -15.06
N ARG A 32 4.65 4.48 -16.08
CA ARG A 32 3.44 3.65 -16.07
C ARG A 32 3.73 2.16 -16.10
N ASP A 33 4.77 1.75 -16.84
CA ASP A 33 5.20 0.35 -16.98
C ASP A 33 6.40 0.03 -16.06
N GLY A 34 6.56 0.80 -14.99
CA GLY A 34 7.61 0.56 -14.00
C GLY A 34 7.35 -0.73 -13.24
N ALA A 35 8.17 -1.75 -13.51
CA ALA A 35 8.30 -2.94 -12.68
C ALA A 35 9.72 -2.98 -12.12
N GLY A 36 9.83 -3.22 -10.82
CA GLY A 36 11.11 -3.38 -10.13
C GLY A 36 11.16 -4.70 -9.36
N ASP A 37 12.37 -5.18 -9.09
CA ASP A 37 12.67 -6.35 -8.25
C ASP A 37 13.35 -5.97 -6.92
N GLY A 38 13.44 -4.66 -6.66
CA GLY A 38 14.10 -4.07 -5.52
C GLY A 38 13.32 -4.21 -4.19
N PRO A 39 13.84 -3.60 -3.11
CA PRO A 39 13.25 -3.70 -1.77
C PRO A 39 11.79 -3.25 -1.69
N LEU A 40 11.42 -2.20 -2.43
CA LEU A 40 10.04 -1.69 -2.46
C LEU A 40 9.08 -2.69 -3.11
N ALA A 41 9.48 -3.31 -4.23
CA ALA A 41 8.69 -4.35 -4.87
C ALA A 41 8.49 -5.56 -3.93
N ARG A 42 9.57 -6.03 -3.30
CA ARG A 42 9.49 -7.11 -2.31
C ARG A 42 8.55 -6.78 -1.14
N LYS A 43 8.67 -5.58 -0.56
CA LYS A 43 7.77 -5.13 0.51
C LYS A 43 6.31 -5.07 0.03
N THR A 44 6.08 -4.66 -1.22
CA THR A 44 4.74 -4.64 -1.84
C THR A 44 4.14 -6.05 -1.87
N HIS A 45 4.84 -7.04 -2.42
CA HIS A 45 4.35 -8.42 -2.47
C HIS A 45 4.20 -9.05 -1.07
N GLN A 46 5.10 -8.76 -0.14
CA GLN A 46 4.96 -9.19 1.26
C GLN A 46 3.69 -8.61 1.91
N THR A 47 3.35 -7.36 1.59
CA THR A 47 2.16 -6.69 2.11
C THR A 47 0.89 -7.32 1.53
N ILE A 48 0.87 -7.61 0.23
CA ILE A 48 -0.23 -8.34 -0.42
C ILE A 48 -0.46 -9.69 0.27
N ALA A 49 0.60 -10.49 0.45
CA ALA A 49 0.49 -11.80 1.08
C ALA A 49 -0.05 -11.72 2.52
N LYS A 50 0.49 -10.79 3.32
CA LYS A 50 0.07 -10.57 4.72
C LYS A 50 -1.39 -10.14 4.81
N VAL A 51 -1.78 -9.12 4.05
CA VAL A 51 -3.16 -8.60 4.07
C VAL A 51 -4.15 -9.66 3.59
N SER A 52 -3.79 -10.41 2.55
CA SER A 52 -4.65 -11.47 2.02
C SER A 52 -4.87 -12.61 3.03
N ASP A 53 -3.83 -13.06 3.76
CA ASP A 53 -3.97 -14.07 4.82
C ASP A 53 -4.79 -13.53 6.01
N ASP A 54 -4.55 -12.29 6.42
CA ASP A 54 -5.22 -11.69 7.57
C ASP A 54 -6.72 -11.44 7.31
N ILE A 55 -7.10 -10.95 6.13
CA ILE A 55 -8.49 -10.72 5.74
C ILE A 55 -9.19 -12.05 5.43
N GLY A 56 -8.59 -12.89 4.59
CA GLY A 56 -9.25 -14.09 4.05
C GLY A 56 -9.33 -15.25 5.04
N ARG A 57 -8.29 -15.46 5.85
CA ARG A 57 -8.21 -16.62 6.76
C ARG A 57 -8.51 -16.27 8.20
N ARG A 58 -8.02 -15.13 8.68
CA ARG A 58 -8.04 -14.77 10.11
C ARG A 58 -9.19 -13.84 10.50
N PHE A 59 -9.86 -13.23 9.52
CA PHE A 59 -10.93 -12.24 9.74
C PHE A 59 -10.50 -11.09 10.68
N VAL A 60 -9.22 -10.69 10.62
CA VAL A 60 -8.67 -9.59 11.42
C VAL A 60 -8.49 -8.36 10.53
N PHE A 61 -9.11 -7.25 10.91
CA PHE A 61 -9.15 -6.04 10.07
C PHE A 61 -8.13 -4.96 10.47
N ASN A 62 -7.59 -5.01 11.69
CA ASN A 62 -6.67 -3.99 12.21
C ASN A 62 -5.20 -4.22 11.80
N THR A 63 -4.77 -5.49 11.70
CA THR A 63 -3.39 -5.83 11.31
C THR A 63 -3.10 -5.54 9.83
N PRO A 64 -4.05 -5.79 8.90
CA PRO A 64 -3.91 -5.37 7.51
C PRO A 64 -3.62 -3.89 7.33
N ILE A 65 -4.37 -3.00 7.98
CA ILE A 65 -4.18 -1.56 7.80
C ILE A 65 -2.80 -1.11 8.30
N ALA A 66 -2.28 -1.73 9.37
CA ALA A 66 -0.93 -1.47 9.84
C ALA A 66 0.13 -1.88 8.79
N ALA A 67 -0.04 -3.04 8.14
CA ALA A 67 0.85 -3.49 7.07
C ALA A 67 0.82 -2.53 5.86
N VAL A 68 -0.37 -2.04 5.49
CA VAL A 68 -0.53 -1.03 4.43
C VAL A 68 0.15 0.29 4.83
N MET A 69 0.00 0.73 6.08
CA MET A 69 0.67 1.94 6.58
C MET A 69 2.19 1.81 6.53
N GLU A 70 2.75 0.64 6.81
CA GLU A 70 4.18 0.36 6.66
C GLU A 70 4.63 0.49 5.19
N LEU A 71 3.90 -0.11 4.24
CA LEU A 71 4.21 0.01 2.82
C LEU A 71 4.19 1.48 2.36
N VAL A 72 3.21 2.27 2.81
CA VAL A 72 3.15 3.71 2.52
C VAL A 72 4.34 4.48 3.10
N ASN A 73 4.89 4.04 4.24
CA ASN A 73 6.08 4.68 4.81
C ASN A 73 7.33 4.42 3.94
N GLU A 74 7.47 3.23 3.37
CA GLU A 74 8.57 2.86 2.45
C GLU A 74 8.42 3.52 1.07
N LEU A 75 7.18 3.64 0.58
CA LEU A 75 6.88 4.30 -0.69
C LEU A 75 7.14 5.82 -0.64
N ALA A 76 6.86 6.45 0.50
CA ALA A 76 6.94 7.91 0.64
C ALA A 76 8.29 8.55 0.23
N PRO A 77 9.46 8.00 0.59
CA PRO A 77 10.76 8.50 0.12
C PRO A 77 11.17 7.97 -1.26
N ALA A 78 10.44 7.00 -1.82
CA ALA A 78 10.81 6.23 -3.01
C ALA A 78 9.83 6.44 -4.17
N THR A 79 9.23 7.63 -4.31
CA THR A 79 8.24 7.94 -5.37
C THR A 79 8.79 7.80 -6.78
N ASN A 80 10.12 7.91 -6.93
CA ASN A 80 10.85 7.81 -8.19
C ASN A 80 11.31 6.38 -8.52
N ASP A 81 11.10 5.43 -7.61
CA ASP A 81 11.52 4.05 -7.79
C ASP A 81 10.71 3.40 -8.92
N PRO A 82 11.31 2.53 -9.76
CA PRO A 82 10.57 1.82 -10.79
C PRO A 82 9.36 1.05 -10.25
N ALA A 83 9.41 0.54 -9.01
CA ALA A 83 8.31 -0.16 -8.36
C ALA A 83 7.29 0.77 -7.66
N ALA A 84 7.52 2.08 -7.64
CA ALA A 84 6.67 3.03 -6.92
C ALA A 84 5.23 3.04 -7.42
N ARG A 85 5.06 2.93 -8.75
CA ARG A 85 3.76 2.85 -9.42
C ARG A 85 2.97 1.62 -8.94
N GLN A 86 3.58 0.44 -9.05
CA GLN A 86 3.00 -0.82 -8.60
C GLN A 86 2.68 -0.81 -7.10
N ALA A 87 3.57 -0.25 -6.28
CA ALA A 87 3.35 -0.11 -4.85
C ALA A 87 2.15 0.80 -4.53
N ALA A 88 2.01 1.94 -5.22
CA ALA A 88 0.88 2.85 -5.05
C ALA A 88 -0.44 2.20 -5.46
N GLU A 89 -0.48 1.55 -6.63
CA GLU A 89 -1.66 0.81 -7.12
C GLU A 89 -2.07 -0.31 -6.16
N THR A 90 -1.08 -1.03 -5.63
CA THR A 90 -1.30 -2.07 -4.61
C THR A 90 -1.90 -1.48 -3.34
N VAL A 91 -1.32 -0.39 -2.81
CA VAL A 91 -1.86 0.27 -1.60
C VAL A 91 -3.31 0.70 -1.83
N VAL A 92 -3.61 1.34 -2.96
CA VAL A 92 -4.96 1.80 -3.31
C VAL A 92 -5.93 0.62 -3.38
N SER A 93 -5.52 -0.49 -3.99
CA SER A 93 -6.33 -1.72 -4.04
C SER A 93 -6.59 -2.31 -2.65
N LEU A 94 -5.57 -2.39 -1.79
CA LEU A 94 -5.69 -2.99 -0.46
C LEU A 94 -6.54 -2.15 0.51
N ILE A 95 -6.65 -0.83 0.31
CA ILE A 95 -7.53 0.02 1.14
C ILE A 95 -8.99 0.02 0.71
N GLN A 96 -9.32 -0.54 -0.46
CA GLN A 96 -10.66 -0.52 -1.04
C GLN A 96 -11.77 -1.04 -0.08
N PRO A 97 -11.56 -2.13 0.70
CA PRO A 97 -12.56 -2.58 1.68
C PRO A 97 -12.81 -1.60 2.84
N TYR A 98 -11.88 -0.67 3.09
CA TYR A 98 -11.91 0.25 4.24
C TYR A 98 -12.34 1.66 3.85
N ALA A 99 -11.93 2.13 2.68
CA ALA A 99 -12.16 3.49 2.19
C ALA A 99 -12.46 3.50 0.68
N PRO A 100 -13.57 2.89 0.23
CA PRO A 100 -13.83 2.64 -1.18
C PRO A 100 -13.87 3.91 -2.04
N HIS A 101 -14.48 4.99 -1.55
CA HIS A 101 -14.58 6.24 -2.29
C HIS A 101 -13.21 6.90 -2.54
N ILE A 102 -12.33 6.88 -1.54
CA ILE A 102 -10.97 7.43 -1.68
C ILE A 102 -10.13 6.52 -2.56
N ALA A 103 -10.28 5.20 -2.43
CA ALA A 103 -9.58 4.24 -3.25
C ALA A 103 -9.89 4.48 -4.74
N GLU A 104 -11.16 4.68 -5.10
CA GLU A 104 -11.55 4.94 -6.49
C GLU A 104 -11.00 6.26 -7.03
N GLU A 105 -11.13 7.38 -6.30
CA GLU A 105 -10.53 8.65 -6.74
C GLU A 105 -9.01 8.54 -6.95
N LEU A 106 -8.32 7.80 -6.08
CA LEU A 106 -6.87 7.59 -6.21
C LEU A 106 -6.53 6.65 -7.38
N TRP A 107 -7.37 5.67 -7.67
CA TRP A 107 -7.24 4.77 -8.81
C TRP A 107 -7.40 5.51 -10.14
N GLU A 108 -8.42 6.38 -10.24
CA GLU A 108 -8.62 7.28 -11.38
C GLU A 108 -7.44 8.23 -11.59
N ARG A 109 -6.85 8.76 -10.51
CA ARG A 109 -5.65 9.61 -10.57
C ARG A 109 -4.42 8.86 -11.06
N LEU A 110 -4.35 7.55 -10.82
CA LEU A 110 -3.35 6.67 -11.42
C LEU A 110 -3.70 6.36 -12.89
N GLY A 111 -4.77 6.92 -13.46
CA GLY A 111 -5.10 6.77 -14.88
C GLY A 111 -5.83 5.47 -15.21
N HIS A 112 -6.37 4.79 -14.21
CA HIS A 112 -7.25 3.63 -14.38
C HIS A 112 -8.72 4.08 -14.32
N GLU A 113 -9.68 3.20 -14.63
CA GLU A 113 -11.11 3.56 -14.61
C GLU A 113 -11.82 3.09 -13.34
N ARG A 114 -11.98 1.77 -13.15
CA ARG A 114 -12.81 1.21 -12.07
C ARG A 114 -12.02 0.21 -11.24
N LEU A 115 -11.77 0.51 -9.97
CA LEU A 115 -11.05 -0.40 -9.07
C LEU A 115 -11.94 -1.56 -8.64
N TRP A 116 -13.24 -1.37 -8.42
CA TRP A 116 -14.15 -2.46 -8.02
C TRP A 116 -14.32 -3.58 -9.07
N GLU A 117 -13.90 -3.34 -10.32
CA GLU A 117 -13.87 -4.36 -11.38
C GLU A 117 -12.52 -5.10 -11.44
N GLN A 118 -11.51 -4.61 -10.73
CA GLN A 118 -10.18 -5.23 -10.70
C GLN A 118 -10.16 -6.43 -9.75
N PRO A 119 -9.42 -7.49 -10.12
CA PRO A 119 -9.17 -8.59 -9.20
C PRO A 119 -8.34 -8.11 -8.00
N TRP A 120 -8.48 -8.82 -6.89
CA TRP A 120 -7.62 -8.61 -5.73
C TRP A 120 -6.14 -8.84 -6.11
N PRO A 121 -5.20 -7.97 -5.66
CA PRO A 121 -3.80 -8.11 -6.02
C PRO A 121 -3.21 -9.44 -5.52
N VAL A 122 -2.36 -10.05 -6.34
CA VAL A 122 -1.72 -11.34 -6.04
C VAL A 122 -0.22 -11.14 -5.83
N ALA A 123 0.33 -11.75 -4.78
CA ALA A 123 1.75 -11.68 -4.50
C ALA A 123 2.55 -12.59 -5.45
N ASP A 124 3.70 -12.12 -5.93
CA ASP A 124 4.66 -12.94 -6.66
C ASP A 124 5.52 -13.70 -5.65
N GLU A 125 5.44 -15.03 -5.69
CA GLU A 125 6.14 -15.91 -4.76
C GLU A 125 7.67 -15.76 -4.83
N SER A 126 8.23 -15.44 -6.01
CA SER A 126 9.68 -15.26 -6.18
C SER A 126 10.22 -14.06 -5.39
N LEU A 127 9.37 -13.05 -5.16
CA LEU A 127 9.72 -11.85 -4.39
C LEU A 127 9.43 -12.01 -2.88
N LEU A 128 8.81 -13.13 -2.48
CA LEU A 128 8.57 -13.49 -1.09
C LEU A 128 9.71 -14.30 -0.48
N GLU A 129 10.56 -14.91 -1.29
CA GLU A 129 11.73 -15.65 -0.83
C GLU A 129 12.64 -14.73 0.00
N ARG A 130 12.78 -15.06 1.28
CA ARG A 130 13.60 -14.30 2.23
C ARG A 130 15.08 -14.58 1.97
N GLU A 131 15.89 -13.52 2.04
CA GLU A 131 17.29 -13.67 2.44
C GLU A 131 17.31 -14.45 3.76
N THR A 132 17.95 -15.61 3.76
CA THR A 132 18.10 -16.43 4.95
C THR A 132 19.01 -15.67 5.92
N PHE A 133 18.46 -15.13 7.01
CA PHE A 133 19.31 -14.57 8.08
C PHE A 133 19.65 -15.69 9.05
N GLU A 134 20.95 -15.89 9.33
CA GLU A 134 21.41 -16.74 10.42
C GLU A 134 20.88 -16.19 11.76
N LEU A 135 20.11 -17.03 12.46
CA LEU A 135 19.86 -16.85 13.88
C LEU A 135 21.13 -17.31 14.62
N VAL A 136 21.85 -16.35 15.21
CA VAL A 136 22.92 -16.60 16.19
C VAL A 136 22.32 -16.93 17.55
#